data_AF-A0A957CRL2-F1
#
_entry.id   AF-A0A957CRL2-F1
#
_cell.length_a   1.000
_cell.length_b   1.000
_cell.length_c   1.000
_cell.angle_alpha   90.00
_cell.angle_beta   90.00
_cell.angle_gamma   90.00
#
_symmetry.space_group_name_H-M   'P 1'
#
loop_
_entity.id
_entity.type
_entity.pdbx_description
1 polymer ?
#
loop_
_entity_poly.entity_id
_entity_poly.type
_entity_poly.pdbx_seq_one_letter_code
_entity_poly.pdbx_strand_id
1 'polypeptide(L)'
;PGGMFFANRAFTLNAYRFGEPVGQFNAPLTITLNFSDCDVLGLKRETLRLWTRTGPGESWELMGEPIQVTSNTMTFVTTHFSQFALFGEAGNRVYLPFVVREAQP
;
A
#
# COMPACT_ATOMS: atom_id res chain seq x y z
N PRO A 1 3.18 0.40 10.43
CA PRO A 1 1.98 0.01 11.21
C PRO A 1 2.12 -1.43 11.73
N GLY A 2 1.68 -1.73 12.95
CA GLY A 2 1.81 -3.09 13.51
C GLY A 2 1.01 -4.13 12.69
N GLY A 3 1.59 -5.31 12.46
CA GLY A 3 0.95 -6.41 11.73
C GLY A 3 0.84 -6.24 10.21
N MET A 4 1.35 -5.14 9.67
CA MET A 4 1.23 -4.77 8.27
C MET A 4 2.55 -4.83 7.54
N PHE A 5 2.52 -5.36 6.32
CA PHE A 5 3.67 -5.62 5.48
C PHE A 5 3.65 -4.70 4.27
N PHE A 6 4.84 -4.24 3.88
CA PHE A 6 5.01 -3.31 2.77
C PHE A 6 4.75 -4.02 1.43
N ALA A 7 3.87 -3.46 0.62
CA ALA A 7 3.50 -3.98 -0.69
C ALA A 7 4.36 -3.37 -1.82
N ASN A 8 5.64 -3.12 -1.56
CA ASN A 8 6.64 -2.64 -2.54
C ASN A 8 6.31 -1.35 -3.30
N ARG A 9 5.33 -0.57 -2.83
CA ARG A 9 4.88 0.68 -3.45
C ARG A 9 4.93 1.82 -2.47
N ALA A 10 5.83 2.76 -2.70
CA ALA A 10 5.90 4.02 -1.98
C ALA A 10 6.29 5.16 -2.91
N PHE A 11 5.80 6.37 -2.62
CA PHE A 11 6.15 7.58 -3.35
C PHE A 11 5.96 8.81 -2.46
N THR A 12 6.57 9.93 -2.84
CA THR A 12 6.36 11.23 -2.18
C THR A 12 5.67 12.16 -3.15
N LEU A 13 4.63 12.86 -2.69
CA LEU A 13 3.99 13.91 -3.47
C LEU A 13 4.43 15.27 -2.93
N ASN A 14 5.11 16.05 -3.79
CA ASN A 14 5.48 17.43 -3.52
C ASN A 14 4.85 18.33 -4.59
N ALA A 15 4.47 19.56 -4.25
CA ALA A 15 4.13 20.57 -5.23
C ALA A 15 4.81 21.90 -4.92
N TYR A 16 5.05 22.66 -5.98
CA TYR A 16 5.73 23.94 -5.92
C TYR A 16 4.99 24.96 -6.79
N ARG A 17 4.96 26.22 -6.35
CA ARG A 17 4.43 27.36 -7.09
C ARG A 17 5.51 28.44 -7.11
N PHE A 18 6.03 28.74 -8.29
CA PHE A 18 7.15 29.69 -8.45
C PHE A 18 8.38 29.36 -7.58
N GLY A 19 8.66 28.07 -7.38
CA GLY A 19 9.77 27.59 -6.55
C GLY A 19 9.42 27.41 -5.08
N GLU A 20 8.32 27.97 -4.60
CA GLU A 20 7.88 27.84 -3.21
C GLU A 20 7.05 26.58 -3.01
N PRO A 21 7.27 25.81 -1.92
CA PRO A 21 6.48 24.62 -1.64
C PRO A 21 5.03 24.98 -1.36
N VAL A 22 4.12 24.23 -1.97
CA VAL A 22 2.67 24.33 -1.70
C VAL A 22 2.35 23.33 -0.61
N GLY A 23 1.71 23.78 0.48
CA GLY A 23 1.38 22.94 1.63
C GLY A 23 -0.01 22.27 1.58
N GLN A 24 -0.93 22.79 0.77
CA GLN A 24 -2.27 22.22 0.56
C GLN A 24 -2.86 22.60 -0.81
N PHE A 25 -3.79 21.79 -1.31
CA PHE A 25 -4.64 22.18 -2.44
C PHE A 25 -6.05 22.53 -1.95
N ASN A 26 -6.63 23.57 -2.55
CA ASN A 26 -8.03 23.94 -2.31
C ASN A 26 -9.02 22.94 -2.93
N ALA A 27 -8.55 22.10 -3.86
CA ALA A 27 -9.31 21.01 -4.46
C ALA A 27 -8.60 19.68 -4.18
N PRO A 28 -9.34 18.59 -3.90
CA PRO A 28 -8.75 17.28 -3.68
C PRO A 28 -8.06 16.77 -4.94
N LEU A 29 -6.90 16.15 -4.76
CA LEU A 29 -6.20 15.42 -5.80
C LEU A 29 -6.64 13.97 -5.83
N THR A 30 -6.71 13.39 -7.03
CA THR A 30 -6.92 11.95 -7.21
C THR A 30 -5.58 11.26 -7.40
N ILE A 31 -5.33 10.22 -6.60
CA ILE A 31 -4.16 9.35 -6.70
C ILE A 31 -4.64 7.98 -7.17
N THR A 32 -4.14 7.54 -8.32
CA THR A 32 -4.36 6.19 -8.84
C THR A 32 -3.07 5.39 -8.72
N LEU A 33 -3.08 4.40 -7.85
CA LEU A 33 -1.93 3.54 -7.56
C LEU A 33 -2.06 2.25 -8.34
N ASN A 34 -1.09 1.98 -9.21
CA ASN A 34 -0.97 0.71 -9.93
C ASN A 34 0.05 -0.19 -9.25
N PHE A 35 -0.31 -1.46 -9.05
CA PHE A 35 0.56 -2.48 -8.48
C PHE A 35 0.42 -3.80 -9.24
N SER A 36 1.50 -4.57 -9.24
CA SER A 36 1.57 -5.88 -9.87
C SER A 36 1.30 -7.00 -8.86
N ASP A 37 1.08 -8.22 -9.34
CA ASP A 37 0.94 -9.38 -8.47
C ASP A 37 2.20 -9.66 -7.66
N CYS A 38 3.39 -9.32 -8.19
CA CYS A 38 4.66 -9.43 -7.48
C CYS A 38 4.75 -8.48 -6.29
N ASP A 39 4.16 -7.28 -6.40
CA ASP A 39 4.19 -6.29 -5.33
C ASP A 39 3.43 -6.76 -4.08
N VAL A 40 2.40 -7.59 -4.28
CA VAL A 40 1.47 -8.05 -3.25
C VAL A 40 1.64 -9.54 -2.93
N LEU A 41 2.74 -10.15 -3.38
CA LEU A 41 3.00 -11.56 -3.16
C LEU A 41 3.09 -11.87 -1.66
N GLY A 42 2.27 -12.83 -1.21
CA GLY A 42 2.21 -13.20 0.20
C GLY A 42 1.43 -12.23 1.08
N LEU A 43 0.69 -11.28 0.50
CA LEU A 43 -0.24 -10.39 1.20
C LEU A 43 -1.69 -10.76 0.90
N LYS A 44 -2.59 -10.45 1.83
CA LYS A 44 -4.04 -10.51 1.60
C LYS A 44 -4.49 -9.28 0.83
N ARG A 45 -4.93 -9.46 -0.43
CA ARG A 45 -5.25 -8.33 -1.33
C ARG A 45 -6.36 -7.44 -0.79
N GLU A 46 -7.35 -8.02 -0.12
CA GLU A 46 -8.49 -7.34 0.49
C GLU A 46 -8.09 -6.40 1.64
N THR A 47 -6.91 -6.61 2.22
CA THR A 47 -6.37 -5.79 3.32
C THR A 47 -5.45 -4.68 2.84
N LEU A 48 -5.20 -4.59 1.53
CA LEU A 48 -4.34 -3.55 0.97
C LEU A 48 -4.94 -2.18 1.25
N ARG A 49 -4.15 -1.28 1.84
CA ARG A 49 -4.54 0.10 2.14
C ARG A 49 -3.38 1.06 1.90
N LEU A 50 -3.72 2.27 1.48
CA LEU A 50 -2.74 3.34 1.35
C LEU A 50 -2.56 4.03 2.70
N TRP A 51 -1.31 4.17 3.09
CA TRP A 51 -0.89 4.88 4.29
C TRP A 51 -0.15 6.14 3.91
N THR A 52 -0.28 7.15 4.75
CA THR A 52 0.37 8.44 4.60
C THR A 52 1.21 8.76 5.83
N ARG A 53 2.27 9.55 5.65
CA ARG A 53 2.97 10.22 6.75
C ARG A 53 3.51 11.55 6.27
N THR A 54 3.53 12.54 7.15
CA THR A 54 3.95 13.92 6.84
C THR A 54 5.44 14.04 6.53
N GLY A 55 6.28 13.15 7.06
CA GLY A 55 7.72 13.15 6.76
C GLY A 55 8.49 11.92 7.26
N PRO A 56 9.81 11.88 7.01
CA PRO A 56 10.68 10.84 7.55
C PRO A 56 10.66 10.85 9.09
N GLY A 57 10.50 9.69 9.71
CA GLY A 57 10.45 9.55 11.17
C GLY A 57 9.06 9.72 11.79
N GLU A 58 8.10 10.25 11.02
CA GLU A 58 6.72 10.39 11.45
C GLU A 58 5.96 9.07 11.39
N SER A 59 4.91 8.98 12.20
CA SER A 59 4.05 7.80 12.26
C SER A 59 3.25 7.66 10.96
N TRP A 60 3.07 6.42 10.52
CA TRP A 60 2.19 6.11 9.41
C TRP A 60 0.73 6.16 9.86
N GLU A 61 -0.11 6.85 9.08
CA GLU A 61 -1.55 6.98 9.28
C GLU A 61 -2.31 6.38 8.09
N LEU A 62 -3.47 5.79 8.37
CA LEU A 62 -4.32 5.22 7.33
C LEU A 62 -5.03 6.36 6.58
N MET A 63 -4.93 6.37 5.24
CA MET A 63 -5.53 7.43 4.42
C MET A 63 -7.08 7.34 4.34
N GLY A 64 -7.63 6.14 4.58
CA GLY A 64 -9.05 5.83 4.44
C GLY A 64 -9.30 4.72 3.41
N GLU A 65 -10.57 4.50 3.09
CA GLU A 65 -10.97 3.53 2.07
C GLU A 65 -10.76 4.08 0.65
N PRO A 66 -10.32 3.24 -0.31
CA PRO A 66 -10.22 3.64 -1.71
C PRO A 66 -11.61 3.95 -2.29
N ILE A 67 -11.68 4.98 -3.14
CA ILE A 67 -12.91 5.31 -3.87
C ILE A 67 -13.18 4.32 -5.01
N GLN A 68 -12.14 3.61 -5.46
CA GLN A 68 -12.25 2.58 -6.49
C GLN A 68 -11.15 1.54 -6.29
N VAL A 69 -11.52 0.26 -6.39
CA VAL A 69 -10.61 -0.88 -6.38
C VAL A 69 -10.87 -1.74 -7.60
N THR A 70 -9.80 -2.06 -8.32
CA THR A 70 -9.78 -3.09 -9.36
C THR A 70 -8.65 -4.07 -9.05
N SER A 71 -8.45 -5.11 -9.87
CA SER A 71 -7.47 -6.17 -9.60
C SER A 71 -6.05 -5.68 -9.30
N ASN A 72 -5.62 -4.58 -9.91
CA ASN A 72 -4.24 -4.07 -9.88
C ASN A 72 -4.15 -2.55 -9.71
N THR A 73 -5.28 -1.92 -9.39
CA THR A 73 -5.37 -0.46 -9.25
C THR A 73 -6.26 -0.08 -8.09
N MET A 74 -5.78 0.85 -7.26
CA MET A 74 -6.56 1.49 -6.20
C MET A 74 -6.53 3.01 -6.36
N THR A 75 -7.68 3.66 -6.19
CA THR A 75 -7.80 5.12 -6.33
C THR A 75 -8.20 5.75 -5.00
N PHE A 76 -7.55 6.86 -4.66
CA PHE A 76 -7.76 7.63 -3.44
C PHE A 76 -7.85 9.12 -3.74
N VAL A 77 -8.36 9.89 -2.78
CA VAL A 77 -8.35 11.35 -2.81
C VAL A 77 -7.54 11.92 -1.66
N THR A 78 -6.77 12.99 -1.90
CA THR A 78 -6.01 13.66 -0.84
C THR A 78 -5.87 15.15 -1.10
N THR A 79 -5.74 15.91 -0.02
CA THR A 79 -5.40 17.34 -0.02
C THR A 79 -3.99 17.60 0.53
N HIS A 80 -3.30 16.55 0.99
CA HIS A 80 -2.02 16.65 1.70
C HIS A 80 -0.84 16.19 0.85
N PHE A 81 0.28 16.92 0.97
CA PHE A 81 1.59 16.52 0.46
C PHE A 81 2.31 15.70 1.51
N SER A 82 2.53 14.44 1.20
CA SER A 82 3.02 13.48 2.17
C SER A 82 3.72 12.32 1.46
N GLN A 83 4.34 11.47 2.25
CA GLN A 83 4.85 10.20 1.79
C GLN A 83 3.71 9.19 1.86
N PHE A 84 3.55 8.43 0.79
CA PHE A 84 2.53 7.40 0.68
C PHE A 84 3.18 6.04 0.52
N ALA A 85 2.58 5.03 1.13
CA ALA A 85 3.00 3.64 0.95
C ALA A 85 1.82 2.67 1.05
N LEU A 86 1.86 1.64 0.20
CA LEU A 86 0.87 0.57 0.20
C LEU A 86 1.30 -0.50 1.21
N PHE A 87 0.38 -0.87 2.09
CA PHE A 87 0.57 -1.94 3.07
C PHE A 87 -0.60 -2.91 3.05
N GLY A 88 -0.37 -4.15 3.46
CA GLY A 88 -1.42 -5.14 3.70
C GLY A 88 -1.03 -6.14 4.77
N GLU A 89 -1.98 -6.94 5.23
CA GLU A 89 -1.73 -8.07 6.13
C GLU A 89 -0.99 -9.21 5.40
N ALA A 90 -0.22 -9.98 6.16
CA ALA A 90 0.35 -11.22 5.65
C ALA A 90 -0.77 -12.20 5.25
N GLY A 91 -0.60 -12.80 4.08
CA GLY A 91 -1.38 -13.94 3.63
C GLY A 91 -1.13 -15.15 4.53
N ASN A 92 -2.16 -15.99 4.66
CA ASN A 92 -2.03 -17.26 5.37
C ASN A 92 -1.11 -18.19 4.55
N ARG A 93 0.01 -18.62 5.14
CA ARG A 93 0.81 -19.71 4.57
C ARG A 93 0.27 -21.03 5.06
N VAL A 94 -0.43 -21.76 4.20
CA VAL A 94 -0.81 -23.15 4.45
C VAL A 94 0.34 -24.05 4.02
N TYR A 95 0.94 -24.76 4.98
CA TYR A 95 1.92 -25.80 4.69
C TYR A 95 1.22 -27.15 4.69
N LEU A 96 1.20 -27.81 3.53
CA LEU A 96 0.77 -29.20 3.44
C LEU A 96 1.96 -30.12 3.76
N PRO A 97 1.84 -31.03 4.74
CA PRO A 97 2.88 -32.04 4.98
C PRO A 97 2.94 -32.99 3.78
N PHE A 98 4.12 -33.14 3.20
CA PHE A 98 4.37 -34.10 2.14
C PHE A 98 4.57 -35.48 2.76
N VAL A 99 3.56 -36.36 2.65
CA VAL A 99 3.64 -37.75 3.14
C VAL A 99 4.08 -38.65 1.98
N VAL A 100 5.32 -39.12 2.01
CA VAL A 100 5.79 -40.18 1.12
C VAL A 100 5.52 -41.53 1.78
N ARG A 101 4.81 -42.41 1.08
CA ARG A 101 4.64 -43.79 1.53
C ARG A 101 5.81 -44.60 0.97
N GLU A 102 6.71 -45.06 1.82
CA GLU A 102 7.73 -46.02 1.40
C GLU A 102 7.06 -47.37 1.11
N ALA A 103 7.26 -47.88 -0.10
CA ALA A 103 6.94 -49.27 -0.42
C ALA A 103 8.05 -50.13 0.18
N GLN A 104 7.72 -50.86 1.24
CA GLN A 104 8.64 -51.79 1.89
C GLN A 104 8.73 -53.08 1.04
N PRO A 105 9.94 -53.63 0.81
CA PRO A 105 10.16 -54.81 -0.03
C PRO A 105 9.62 -56.11 0.57
#